data_AF-A0A2N5VPA1-F1
#
_entry.id   AF-A0A2N5VPA1-F1
#
_cell.length_a   1.000
_cell.length_b   1.000
_cell.length_c   1.000
_cell.angle_alpha   90.00
_cell.angle_beta   90.00
_cell.angle_gamma   90.00
#
_symmetry.space_group_name_H-M   'P 1'
#
loop_
_entity.id
_entity.type
_entity.pdbx_description
1 polymer ?
#
loop_
_entity_poly.entity_id
_entity_poly.type
_entity_poly.pdbx_seq_one_letter_code
_entity_poly.pdbx_strand_id
1 'polypeptide(L)'
;MLLYWFLAVFLVSNIGYSVAQDPAVPAPAPVIPASGNAALDVKTLQDFAGQLGSLIDQLEKANVAPTGEDRSAVFTTVAQMSTIAPALASLVTNVATDLTPVLGTAAGSLATALQGVNTQNDVITATVAFATYHWPIQADIAVAIGTLKSFFGSAAGSFFDALKTNGVTQTPDRG
;
A
#
# COMPACT_ATOMS: atom_id res chain seq x y z
N MET A 1 -1.92 -16.99 19.75
CA MET A 1 -2.08 -17.94 18.61
C MET A 1 -3.48 -17.86 17.97
N LEU A 2 -4.14 -16.70 17.97
CA LEU A 2 -5.50 -16.52 17.44
C LEU A 2 -5.56 -15.88 16.04
N LEU A 3 -4.43 -15.35 15.54
CA LEU A 3 -4.36 -14.66 14.25
C LEU A 3 -4.42 -15.61 13.03
N TYR A 4 -3.96 -16.86 13.19
CA TYR A 4 -3.88 -17.84 12.09
C TYR A 4 -5.26 -18.33 11.61
N TRP A 5 -6.27 -18.29 12.48
CA TRP A 5 -7.61 -18.80 12.13
C TRP A 5 -8.40 -17.84 11.24
N PHE A 6 -8.21 -16.52 11.40
CA PHE A 6 -8.85 -15.54 10.52
C PHE A 6 -8.28 -15.57 9.10
N LEU A 7 -6.97 -15.83 8.96
CA LEU A 7 -6.33 -15.95 7.63
C LEU A 7 -6.84 -17.16 6.85
N ALA A 8 -7.02 -18.30 7.53
CA ALA A 8 -7.49 -19.54 6.89
C ALA A 8 -8.97 -19.46 6.47
N VAL A 9 -9.83 -18.80 7.26
CA VAL A 9 -11.26 -18.64 6.90
C VAL A 9 -11.45 -17.69 5.71
N PHE A 10 -10.57 -16.69 5.54
CA PHE A 10 -10.56 -15.81 4.36
C PHE A 10 -10.15 -16.54 3.06
N LEU A 11 -9.24 -17.51 3.17
CA LEU A 11 -8.74 -18.29 2.03
C LEU A 11 -9.72 -19.39 1.56
N VAL A 12 -10.48 -20.01 2.48
CA VAL A 12 -11.35 -21.15 2.14
C VAL A 12 -12.74 -20.72 1.65
N SER A 13 -13.24 -19.55 2.05
CA SER A 13 -14.61 -19.13 1.74
C SER A 13 -14.82 -18.59 0.31
N ASN A 14 -13.75 -18.40 -0.48
CA ASN A 14 -13.81 -17.86 -1.85
C ASN A 14 -13.67 -18.92 -2.96
N ILE A 15 -13.67 -20.22 -2.65
CA ILE A 15 -13.46 -21.28 -3.65
C ILE A 15 -14.74 -21.60 -4.46
N GLY A 16 -15.91 -21.10 -4.06
CA GLY A 16 -17.16 -21.30 -4.78
C GLY A 16 -17.56 -20.05 -5.55
N TYR A 17 -17.52 -20.12 -6.88
CA TYR A 17 -17.91 -19.10 -7.87
C TYR A 17 -16.82 -18.12 -8.31
N SER A 18 -16.10 -18.50 -9.37
CA SER A 18 -15.83 -17.58 -10.47
C SER A 18 -15.59 -18.36 -11.76
N VAL A 19 -16.39 -18.01 -12.76
CA VAL A 19 -16.22 -18.44 -14.15
C VAL A 19 -14.86 -17.93 -14.64
N ALA A 20 -14.17 -18.80 -15.37
CA ALA A 20 -12.84 -18.61 -15.94
C ALA A 20 -12.62 -17.23 -16.59
N GLN A 21 -11.77 -16.41 -15.96
CA GLN A 21 -10.81 -15.58 -16.67
C GLN A 21 -9.44 -15.97 -16.13
N ASP A 22 -8.61 -16.54 -16.99
CA ASP A 22 -7.22 -16.87 -16.67
C ASP A 22 -6.57 -15.63 -16.04
N PRO A 23 -5.91 -15.77 -14.87
CA PRO A 23 -5.32 -14.62 -14.19
C PRO A 23 -4.29 -14.01 -15.14
N ALA A 24 -4.51 -12.75 -15.52
CA ALA A 24 -3.38 -11.92 -15.90
C ALA A 24 -2.44 -11.95 -14.69
N VAL A 25 -1.33 -12.68 -14.80
CA VAL A 25 -0.26 -12.68 -13.81
C VAL A 25 0.00 -11.21 -13.49
N PRO A 26 -0.17 -10.77 -12.23
CA PRO A 26 0.10 -9.38 -11.89
C PRO A 26 1.49 -9.05 -12.41
N ALA A 27 1.59 -8.03 -13.26
CA ALA A 27 2.89 -7.58 -13.73
C ALA A 27 3.80 -7.40 -12.51
N PRO A 28 5.07 -7.81 -12.57
CA PRO A 28 5.98 -7.63 -11.44
C PRO A 28 5.90 -6.18 -10.99
N ALA A 29 5.76 -6.01 -9.66
CA ALA A 29 5.70 -4.71 -9.01
C ALA A 29 6.75 -3.77 -9.63
N PRO A 30 6.40 -2.55 -10.05
CA PRO A 30 7.40 -1.63 -10.57
C PRO A 30 8.48 -1.40 -9.50
N VAL A 31 9.69 -1.89 -9.79
CA VAL A 31 10.86 -1.72 -8.93
C VAL A 31 11.41 -0.33 -9.22
N ILE A 32 11.26 0.57 -8.25
CA ILE A 32 11.87 1.89 -8.33
C ILE A 32 13.28 1.74 -7.78
N PRO A 33 14.35 2.04 -8.54
CA PRO A 33 15.71 1.96 -8.03
C PRO A 33 15.96 3.05 -6.99
N ALA A 34 16.79 2.78 -5.98
CA ALA A 34 17.25 3.78 -5.03
C ALA A 34 17.99 4.91 -5.77
N SER A 35 17.70 6.15 -5.40
CA SER A 35 18.31 7.31 -6.07
C SER A 35 19.74 7.59 -5.60
N GLY A 36 20.18 6.99 -4.49
CA GLY A 36 21.40 7.35 -3.79
C GLY A 36 21.26 8.66 -3.00
N ASN A 37 20.02 9.14 -2.83
CA ASN A 37 19.67 10.33 -2.08
C ASN A 37 18.36 10.09 -1.30
N ALA A 38 18.49 9.91 0.01
CA ALA A 38 17.37 9.66 0.90
C ALA A 38 16.25 10.71 0.81
N ALA A 39 16.56 11.99 0.58
CA ALA A 39 15.54 13.02 0.47
C ALA A 39 14.69 12.86 -0.80
N LEU A 40 15.31 12.45 -1.92
CA LEU A 40 14.61 12.15 -3.16
C LEU A 40 13.74 10.90 -3.03
N ASP A 41 14.23 9.87 -2.35
CA ASP A 41 13.47 8.63 -2.12
C ASP A 41 12.28 8.85 -1.17
N VAL A 42 12.47 9.63 -0.10
CA VAL A 42 11.37 10.04 0.80
C VAL A 42 10.33 10.86 0.03
N LYS A 43 10.76 11.79 -0.83
CA LYS A 43 9.84 12.57 -1.66
C LYS A 43 9.06 11.68 -2.63
N THR A 44 9.73 10.76 -3.31
CA THR A 44 9.09 9.82 -4.24
C THR A 44 8.09 8.93 -3.51
N LEU A 45 8.44 8.45 -2.31
CA LEU A 45 7.52 7.72 -1.44
C LEU A 45 6.30 8.55 -1.07
N GLN A 46 6.47 9.81 -0.70
CA GLN A 46 5.38 10.73 -0.37
C GLN A 46 4.47 10.98 -1.57
N ASP A 47 5.03 11.16 -2.78
CA ASP A 47 4.26 11.38 -4.00
C ASP A 47 3.41 10.14 -4.33
N PHE A 48 3.99 8.93 -4.25
CA PHE A 48 3.25 7.67 -4.45
C PHE A 48 2.19 7.42 -3.38
N ALA A 49 2.51 7.70 -2.12
CA ALA A 49 1.55 7.59 -1.02
C ALA A 49 0.40 8.60 -1.20
N GLY A 50 0.69 9.83 -1.63
CA GLY A 50 -0.31 10.85 -1.93
C GLY A 50 -1.25 10.43 -3.07
N GLN A 51 -0.69 9.86 -4.14
CA GLN A 51 -1.49 9.28 -5.23
C GLN A 51 -2.39 8.15 -4.73
N LEU A 52 -1.85 7.21 -3.95
CA LEU A 52 -2.65 6.12 -3.39
C LEU A 52 -3.76 6.64 -2.45
N GLY A 53 -3.48 7.62 -1.60
CA GLY A 53 -4.46 8.26 -0.74
C GLY A 53 -5.61 8.90 -1.54
N SER A 54 -5.27 9.63 -2.61
CA SER A 54 -6.27 10.19 -3.52
C SER A 54 -7.14 9.12 -4.19
N LEU A 55 -6.54 7.99 -4.57
CA LEU A 55 -7.28 6.86 -5.15
C LEU A 55 -8.19 6.18 -4.12
N ILE A 56 -7.78 6.06 -2.85
CA ILE A 56 -8.64 5.56 -1.78
C ILE A 56 -9.88 6.45 -1.63
N ASP A 57 -9.71 7.77 -1.64
CA ASP A 57 -10.84 8.72 -1.54
C ASP A 57 -11.75 8.68 -2.78
N GLN A 58 -11.17 8.49 -3.98
CA GLN A 58 -11.95 8.30 -5.21
C GLN A 58 -12.74 6.99 -5.18
N LEU A 59 -12.12 5.91 -4.70
CA LEU A 59 -12.76 4.61 -4.56
C LEU A 59 -13.94 4.68 -3.58
N GLU A 60 -13.76 5.40 -2.46
CA GLU A 60 -14.83 5.65 -1.48
C GLU A 60 -16.00 6.38 -2.11
N LYS A 61 -15.75 7.46 -2.88
CA LYS A 61 -16.80 8.19 -3.58
C LYS A 61 -17.52 7.34 -4.63
N ALA A 62 -16.77 6.57 -5.42
CA ALA A 62 -17.32 5.70 -6.45
C ALA A 62 -18.15 4.54 -5.86
N ASN A 63 -17.81 4.05 -4.67
CA ASN A 63 -18.54 2.94 -4.02
C ASN A 63 -19.86 3.36 -3.35
N VAL A 64 -20.18 4.66 -3.27
CA VAL A 64 -21.42 5.18 -2.66
C VAL A 64 -22.53 5.38 -3.69
N ALA A 65 -22.21 5.45 -4.98
CA ALA A 65 -23.15 5.83 -6.02
C ALA A 65 -23.76 4.58 -6.73
N PRO A 66 -25.10 4.42 -6.77
CA PRO A 66 -25.77 3.18 -7.19
C PRO A 66 -25.95 3.03 -8.71
N THR A 67 -25.24 3.77 -9.56
CA THR A 67 -25.46 3.74 -11.02
C THR A 67 -24.35 3.00 -11.80
N GLY A 68 -24.62 2.66 -13.06
CA GLY A 68 -23.71 1.89 -13.91
C GLY A 68 -22.43 2.64 -14.31
N GLU A 69 -22.44 3.99 -14.37
CA GLU A 69 -21.24 4.78 -14.64
C GLU A 69 -20.24 4.74 -13.48
N ASP A 70 -20.74 4.62 -12.24
CA ASP A 70 -19.92 4.59 -11.02
C ASP A 70 -19.13 3.29 -10.87
N ARG A 71 -19.60 2.19 -11.48
CA ARG A 71 -18.91 0.90 -11.46
C ARG A 71 -17.67 0.87 -12.35
N SER A 72 -17.69 1.60 -13.47
CA SER A 72 -16.49 1.80 -14.30
C SER A 72 -15.45 2.65 -13.57
N ALA A 73 -15.89 3.60 -12.73
CA ALA A 73 -14.99 4.37 -11.87
C ALA A 73 -14.35 3.47 -10.80
N VAL A 74 -15.13 2.62 -10.11
CA VAL A 74 -14.58 1.63 -9.15
C VAL A 74 -13.51 0.76 -9.82
N PHE A 75 -13.81 0.16 -10.98
CA PHE A 75 -12.84 -0.65 -11.72
C PHE A 75 -11.56 0.12 -12.08
N THR A 76 -11.71 1.32 -12.65
CA THR A 76 -10.58 2.14 -13.07
C THR A 76 -9.69 2.52 -11.89
N THR A 77 -10.31 2.91 -10.77
CA THR A 77 -9.59 3.30 -9.56
C THR A 77 -8.81 2.11 -8.98
N VAL A 78 -9.43 0.93 -8.80
CA VAL A 78 -8.71 -0.24 -8.26
C VAL A 78 -7.59 -0.72 -9.21
N ALA A 79 -7.80 -0.62 -10.53
CA ALA A 79 -6.77 -0.93 -11.52
C ALA A 79 -5.58 0.05 -11.46
N GLN A 80 -5.82 1.33 -11.19
CA GLN A 80 -4.74 2.29 -10.96
C GLN A 80 -4.00 1.99 -9.66
N MET A 81 -4.72 1.69 -8.58
CA MET A 81 -4.14 1.33 -7.29
C MET A 81 -3.22 0.11 -7.40
N SER A 82 -3.58 -0.90 -8.22
CA SER A 82 -2.79 -2.13 -8.37
C SER A 82 -1.44 -1.90 -9.05
N THR A 83 -1.27 -0.78 -9.75
CA THR A 83 0.03 -0.37 -10.32
C THR A 83 0.90 0.41 -9.34
N ILE A 84 0.30 1.08 -8.35
CA ILE A 84 0.98 1.97 -7.40
C ILE A 84 1.34 1.25 -6.10
N ALA A 85 0.39 0.53 -5.50
CA ALA A 85 0.56 -0.09 -4.19
C ALA A 85 1.82 -0.98 -4.06
N PRO A 86 2.18 -1.81 -5.06
CA PRO A 86 3.37 -2.64 -4.97
C PRO A 86 4.69 -1.86 -4.91
N ALA A 87 4.73 -0.61 -5.40
CA ALA A 87 5.94 0.21 -5.40
C ALA A 87 6.30 0.76 -4.01
N LEU A 88 5.33 0.86 -3.10
CA LEU A 88 5.54 1.46 -1.76
C LEU A 88 6.59 0.70 -0.95
N ALA A 89 6.57 -0.63 -0.99
CA ALA A 89 7.54 -1.45 -0.26
C ALA A 89 8.97 -1.28 -0.78
N SER A 90 9.13 -1.15 -2.11
CA SER A 90 10.42 -0.87 -2.74
C SER A 90 10.93 0.51 -2.32
N LEU A 91 10.08 1.53 -2.34
CA LEU A 91 10.45 2.90 -1.97
C LEU A 91 10.86 3.02 -0.50
N VAL A 92 10.16 2.35 0.42
CA VAL A 92 10.55 2.29 1.85
C VAL A 92 11.91 1.60 2.01
N THR A 93 12.17 0.55 1.24
CA THR A 93 13.46 -0.17 1.25
C THR A 93 14.60 0.73 0.71
N ASN A 94 14.33 1.53 -0.30
CA ASN A 94 15.31 2.47 -0.85
C ASN A 94 15.65 3.57 0.17
N VAL A 95 14.65 4.14 0.85
CA VAL A 95 14.88 5.09 1.95
C VAL A 95 15.79 4.50 3.02
N ALA A 96 15.57 3.24 3.42
CA ALA A 96 16.45 2.55 4.36
C ALA A 96 17.89 2.42 3.83
N THR A 97 18.02 2.04 2.57
CA THR A 97 19.31 1.86 1.87
C THR A 97 20.10 3.16 1.84
N ASP A 98 19.47 4.26 1.43
CA ASP A 98 20.11 5.56 1.27
C ASP A 98 20.41 6.26 2.61
N LEU A 99 19.67 5.93 3.68
CA LEU A 99 19.93 6.43 5.03
C LEU A 99 20.99 5.62 5.78
N THR A 100 21.29 4.40 5.36
CA THR A 100 22.31 3.54 6.00
C THR A 100 23.68 4.22 6.16
N PRO A 101 24.28 4.85 5.13
CA PRO A 101 25.58 5.52 5.26
C PRO A 101 25.52 6.75 6.18
N VAL A 102 24.36 7.38 6.34
CA VAL A 102 24.16 8.58 7.17
C VAL A 102 24.01 8.21 8.64
N LEU A 103 23.35 7.09 8.93
CA LEU A 103 22.94 6.72 10.29
C LEU A 103 23.95 5.84 11.03
N GLY A 104 24.91 5.21 10.34
CA GLY A 104 25.93 4.37 10.96
C GLY A 104 25.30 3.28 11.85
N THR A 105 25.57 3.33 13.16
CA THR A 105 25.05 2.33 14.11
C THR A 105 23.53 2.37 14.30
N ALA A 106 22.85 3.48 13.98
CA ALA A 106 21.39 3.59 14.03
C ALA A 106 20.68 3.01 12.79
N ALA A 107 21.44 2.58 11.77
CA ALA A 107 20.86 2.00 10.55
C ALA A 107 20.09 0.70 10.83
N GLY A 108 20.56 -0.13 11.76
CA GLY A 108 19.91 -1.40 12.10
C GLY A 108 18.52 -1.21 12.72
N SER A 109 18.40 -0.27 13.67
CA SER A 109 17.11 0.06 14.29
C SER A 109 16.13 0.69 13.31
N LEU A 110 16.60 1.54 12.39
CA LEU A 110 15.76 2.07 11.33
C LEU A 110 15.29 0.97 10.37
N ALA A 111 16.19 0.08 9.94
CA ALA A 111 15.85 -1.01 9.01
C ALA A 111 14.78 -1.94 9.59
N THR A 112 14.86 -2.29 10.88
CA THR A 112 13.82 -3.07 11.56
C THR A 112 12.48 -2.32 11.62
N ALA A 113 12.49 -1.02 11.92
CA ALA A 113 11.26 -0.23 11.96
C ALA A 113 10.60 -0.11 10.57
N LEU A 114 11.40 0.11 9.52
CA LEU A 114 10.92 0.18 8.13
C LEU A 114 10.47 -1.18 7.59
N GLN A 115 10.99 -2.30 8.11
CA GLN A 115 10.42 -3.62 7.85
C GLN A 115 8.97 -3.74 8.36
N GLY A 116 8.69 -3.16 9.53
CA GLY A 116 7.32 -3.08 10.06
C GLY A 116 6.40 -2.20 9.21
N VAL A 117 6.93 -1.17 8.55
CA VAL A 117 6.19 -0.39 7.53
C VAL A 117 5.92 -1.25 6.29
N ASN A 118 6.90 -2.01 5.82
CA ASN A 118 6.72 -2.90 4.67
C ASN A 118 5.68 -3.99 4.90
N THR A 119 5.61 -4.57 6.10
CA THR A 119 4.52 -5.51 6.43
C THR A 119 3.13 -4.87 6.29
N GLN A 120 3.00 -3.57 6.60
CA GLN A 120 1.74 -2.86 6.40
C GLN A 120 1.49 -2.55 4.91
N ASN A 121 2.54 -2.22 4.15
CA ASN A 121 2.48 -2.06 2.69
C ASN A 121 2.08 -3.36 1.97
N ASP A 122 2.48 -4.52 2.49
CA ASP A 122 2.07 -5.82 1.97
C ASP A 122 0.55 -6.04 2.16
N VAL A 123 0.01 -5.63 3.31
CA VAL A 123 -1.45 -5.66 3.56
C VAL A 123 -2.19 -4.72 2.61
N ILE A 124 -1.66 -3.51 2.39
CA ILE A 124 -2.22 -2.55 1.41
C ILE A 124 -2.25 -3.19 0.02
N THR A 125 -1.13 -3.77 -0.41
CA THR A 125 -1.01 -4.42 -1.72
C THR A 125 -1.99 -5.59 -1.88
N ALA A 126 -2.09 -6.45 -0.86
CA ALA A 126 -3.04 -7.56 -0.85
C ALA A 126 -4.50 -7.08 -0.88
N THR A 127 -4.81 -5.99 -0.17
CA THR A 127 -6.16 -5.41 -0.14
C THR A 127 -6.53 -4.79 -1.49
N VAL A 128 -5.58 -4.15 -2.17
CA VAL A 128 -5.77 -3.65 -3.53
C VAL A 128 -5.99 -4.80 -4.52
N ALA A 129 -5.23 -5.90 -4.40
CA ALA A 129 -5.46 -7.09 -5.21
C ALA A 129 -6.87 -7.65 -4.98
N PHE A 130 -7.28 -7.80 -3.72
CA PHE A 130 -8.64 -8.20 -3.35
C PHE A 130 -9.70 -7.27 -3.97
N ALA A 131 -9.56 -5.95 -3.83
CA ALA A 131 -10.46 -4.96 -4.43
C ALA A 131 -10.49 -5.07 -5.97
N THR A 132 -9.37 -5.42 -6.59
CA THR A 132 -9.28 -5.63 -8.04
C THR A 132 -10.07 -6.86 -8.49
N TYR A 133 -10.09 -7.94 -7.71
CA TYR A 133 -10.89 -9.14 -8.04
C TYR A 133 -12.38 -8.98 -7.69
N HIS A 134 -12.68 -8.25 -6.62
CA HIS A 134 -14.04 -8.10 -6.07
C HIS A 134 -14.71 -6.77 -6.45
N TRP A 135 -14.15 -6.02 -7.42
CA TRP A 135 -14.65 -4.71 -7.86
C TRP A 135 -16.15 -4.64 -8.20
N PRO A 136 -16.83 -5.70 -8.71
CA PRO A 136 -18.27 -5.64 -8.97
C PRO A 136 -19.10 -5.65 -7.67
N ILE A 137 -18.54 -6.12 -6.56
CA ILE A 137 -19.26 -6.37 -5.30
C ILE A 137 -19.05 -5.18 -4.36
N GLN A 138 -20.10 -4.38 -4.15
CA GLN A 138 -20.05 -3.15 -3.34
C GLN A 138 -19.58 -3.36 -1.90
N ALA A 139 -20.08 -4.43 -1.27
CA ALA A 139 -19.79 -4.75 0.13
C ALA A 139 -18.29 -5.08 0.30
N ASP A 140 -17.73 -5.84 -0.62
CA ASP A 140 -16.32 -6.20 -0.62
C ASP A 140 -15.43 -4.97 -0.82
N ILE A 141 -15.83 -4.05 -1.71
CA ILE A 141 -15.12 -2.79 -1.89
C ILE A 141 -15.21 -1.89 -0.66
N ALA A 142 -16.34 -1.87 0.05
CA ALA A 142 -16.48 -1.14 1.32
C ALA A 142 -15.52 -1.69 2.39
N VAL A 143 -15.38 -3.02 2.49
CA VAL A 143 -14.42 -3.68 3.39
C VAL A 143 -12.97 -3.34 3.00
N ALA A 144 -12.67 -3.35 1.70
CA ALA A 144 -11.35 -2.99 1.18
C ALA A 144 -11.00 -1.53 1.51
N ILE A 145 -11.93 -0.58 1.30
CA ILE A 145 -11.73 0.84 1.66
C ILE A 145 -11.41 0.98 3.15
N GLY A 146 -12.18 0.33 4.03
CA GLY A 146 -11.95 0.38 5.48
C GLY A 146 -10.56 -0.14 5.86
N THR A 147 -10.15 -1.26 5.26
CA THR A 147 -8.83 -1.85 5.48
C THR A 147 -7.72 -0.94 4.97
N LEU A 148 -7.86 -0.40 3.74
CA LEU A 148 -6.88 0.50 3.14
C LEU A 148 -6.68 1.77 3.98
N LYS A 149 -7.75 2.43 4.42
CA LYS A 149 -7.65 3.64 5.26
C LYS A 149 -6.95 3.36 6.59
N SER A 150 -7.25 2.23 7.23
CA SER A 150 -6.63 1.84 8.50
C SER A 150 -5.13 1.59 8.34
N PHE A 151 -4.73 0.75 7.38
CA PHE A 151 -3.33 0.39 7.19
C PHE A 151 -2.51 1.52 6.56
N PHE A 152 -3.09 2.32 5.67
CA PHE A 152 -2.42 3.49 5.10
C PHE A 152 -2.07 4.53 6.17
N GLY A 153 -3.03 4.86 7.05
CA GLY A 153 -2.78 5.77 8.17
C GLY A 153 -1.72 5.23 9.15
N SER A 154 -1.83 3.94 9.50
CA SER A 154 -0.87 3.27 10.39
C SER A 154 0.55 3.19 9.79
N ALA A 155 0.67 2.88 8.50
CA ALA A 155 1.95 2.76 7.81
C ALA A 155 2.65 4.11 7.71
N ALA A 156 1.90 5.15 7.36
CA ALA A 156 2.40 6.52 7.32
C ALA A 156 2.89 6.98 8.70
N GLY A 157 2.11 6.76 9.76
CA GLY A 157 2.51 7.07 11.14
C GLY A 157 3.78 6.33 11.55
N SER A 158 3.81 5.01 11.35
CA SER A 158 4.96 4.15 11.65
C SER A 158 6.23 4.58 10.91
N PHE A 159 6.09 5.01 9.65
CA PHE A 159 7.20 5.50 8.84
C PHE A 159 7.82 6.78 9.40
N PHE A 160 6.99 7.80 9.67
CA PHE A 160 7.50 9.07 10.21
C PHE A 160 8.04 8.91 11.63
N ASP A 161 7.44 8.07 12.46
CA ASP A 161 7.95 7.74 13.79
C ASP A 161 9.29 7.02 13.72
N ALA A 162 9.47 6.10 12.76
CA ALA A 162 10.75 5.43 12.51
C ALA A 162 11.85 6.43 12.11
N LEU A 163 11.57 7.34 11.19
CA LEU A 163 12.51 8.40 10.80
C LEU A 163 12.89 9.29 11.99
N LYS A 164 11.89 9.80 12.72
CA LYS A 164 12.09 10.69 13.86
C LYS A 164 12.89 10.03 15.00
N THR A 165 12.52 8.80 15.37
CA THR A 165 13.18 8.06 16.46
C THR A 165 14.64 7.74 16.16
N ASN A 166 14.99 7.61 14.87
CA ASN A 166 16.36 7.36 14.42
C ASN A 166 17.10 8.64 13.99
N GLY A 167 16.60 9.83 14.35
CA GLY A 167 17.30 11.10 14.15
C GLY A 167 17.29 11.63 12.71
N VAL A 168 16.42 11.13 11.84
CA VAL A 168 16.25 11.62 10.47
C VAL A 168 15.33 12.85 10.51
N THR A 169 15.93 14.04 10.51
CA THR A 169 15.20 15.33 10.58
C THR A 169 14.83 15.91 9.21
N GLN A 170 15.36 15.36 8.11
CA GLN A 170 14.96 15.74 6.75
C GLN A 170 13.64 15.05 6.40
N THR A 171 12.54 15.58 6.94
CA THR A 171 11.26 15.43 6.25
C THR A 171 11.28 16.50 5.17
N PRO A 172 11.13 16.18 3.87
CA PRO A 172 10.93 17.21 2.86
C PRO A 172 9.76 18.07 3.31
N ASP A 173 9.96 19.39 3.32
CA ASP A 173 8.92 20.36 3.69
C ASP A 173 7.62 20.00 2.96
N ARG A 174 6.51 19.99 3.71
CA ARG A 174 5.16 19.94 3.15
C ARG A 174 4.92 21.25 2.39
N GLY A 175 5.44 21.34 1.18
CA GLY A 175 5.07 22.34 0.19
C GLY A 175 3.68 22.07 -0.37
#